data_AF-A0AAJ7TH46-F1
#
_entry.id   AF-A0AAJ7TH46-F1
#
_cell.length_a   1.000
_cell.length_b   1.000
_cell.length_c   1.000
_cell.angle_alpha   90.00
_cell.angle_beta   90.00
_cell.angle_gamma   90.00
#
_symmetry.space_group_name_H-M   'P 1'
#
loop_
_entity.id
_entity.type
_entity.pdbx_description
1 polymer ?
#
loop_
_entity_poly.entity_id
_entity_poly.type
_entity_poly.pdbx_seq_one_letter_code
_entity_poly.pdbx_strand_id
1 'polypeptide(L)'
;MEAACVTTHKFVRREPDPRPGSVPQSRRRGQADPVLTAAAYVLNLGRTLRDRRRRDTVAGVCTEELLHAVVALYDSGLPNVGSDGLYSTVCAKGTQTIMLLRNKEEATESYARRSLKGAADNPGNTVADGDQSGVHSGLVDIVPDEVPGVRAAGVNSGESAGAADPATGGCGTGGSGGGNTAPDEEAISKFAEVYSDTDSSEGSSSSSEEEEDFSGSIDQFLHDVRRRRREREAAPDDIGPSTIGVECCLLSALTYTTSRTTSGEKVFLLQLMATRKRFRKYGLGRFLLQMLKELMELWQYDAILVHADSGAVSFFTHHGFSDDVILNSKFKEYSDDWVNTTMMSYFPEYCTGRNAITKEEISIDVKKMDLDIKFWRDRSLAAYQAQAVCITRMKKEILSLRDQLLTQKKHIETLETQLQLSHEEKSQLRMGSTSCRLLAVEQMHLGIGQLSRGWMDDGEDNARAALSTQHTDDRELLGAEHETPPSPSEAGVLAALMGALGTWDAMKKGEATCTGVTAGASEAVGIQEVGVETRDPAVGHSGSGEDASCDEFKWSAL
;
A
#
# COMPACT_ATOMS: atom_id res chain seq x y z
N MET A 1 -4.19 29.09 10.85
CA MET A 1 -3.03 29.52 10.06
C MET A 1 -3.53 30.39 8.93
N GLU A 2 -3.06 31.62 8.89
CA GLU A 2 -3.30 32.54 7.79
C GLU A 2 -2.59 32.05 6.53
N ALA A 3 -3.04 32.52 5.36
CA ALA A 3 -2.29 32.40 4.13
C ALA A 3 -0.95 33.13 4.29
N ALA A 4 0.08 32.39 4.67
CA ALA A 4 1.43 32.95 4.80
C ALA A 4 2.15 32.74 3.46
N CYS A 5 2.54 33.85 2.81
CA CYS A 5 3.63 33.79 1.86
C CYS A 5 4.87 33.35 2.64
N VAL A 6 5.36 32.15 2.35
CA VAL A 6 6.44 31.54 3.14
C VAL A 6 7.77 32.13 2.69
N THR A 7 8.04 32.06 1.38
CA THR A 7 9.32 32.50 0.79
C THR A 7 9.16 32.86 -0.69
N THR A 8 10.05 33.72 -1.19
CA THR A 8 10.21 33.98 -2.63
C THR A 8 11.55 33.38 -3.09
N HIS A 9 11.52 32.61 -4.17
CA HIS A 9 12.70 31.95 -4.72
C HIS A 9 12.89 32.25 -6.21
N LYS A 10 14.15 32.32 -6.62
CA LYS A 10 14.56 32.43 -8.02
C LYS A 10 14.96 31.06 -8.54
N PHE A 11 14.38 30.68 -9.67
CA PHE A 11 14.59 29.42 -10.35
C PHE A 11 15.32 29.66 -11.65
N VAL A 12 16.39 28.90 -11.87
CA VAL A 12 17.11 28.88 -13.14
C VAL A 12 16.82 27.54 -13.81
N ARG A 13 16.52 27.57 -15.10
CA ARG A 13 16.27 26.35 -15.87
C ARG A 13 17.52 25.48 -15.83
N ARG A 14 17.40 24.25 -15.33
CA ARG A 14 18.48 23.27 -15.45
C ARG A 14 18.46 22.69 -16.85
N GLU A 15 19.58 22.75 -17.53
CA GLU A 15 19.76 21.93 -18.72
C GLU A 15 19.77 20.46 -18.29
N PRO A 16 19.16 19.56 -19.08
CA PRO A 16 19.35 18.13 -18.83
C PRO A 16 20.85 17.83 -18.93
N ASP A 17 21.36 17.05 -17.99
CA ASP A 17 22.76 16.62 -18.06
C ASP A 17 23.02 16.02 -19.45
N PRO A 18 24.10 16.43 -20.12
CA PRO A 18 24.40 15.92 -21.45
C PRO A 18 24.49 14.40 -21.37
N ARG A 19 23.77 13.71 -22.25
CA ARG A 19 23.88 12.25 -22.32
C ARG A 19 25.36 11.90 -22.52
N PRO A 20 25.90 10.88 -21.84
CA PRO A 20 27.28 10.45 -22.04
C PRO A 20 27.54 10.25 -23.54
N GLY A 21 28.48 11.02 -24.11
CA GLY A 21 28.82 10.96 -25.54
C GLY A 21 28.09 11.94 -26.47
N SER A 22 27.15 12.76 -25.98
CA SER A 22 26.56 13.84 -26.79
C SER A 22 27.51 15.04 -26.87
N VAL A 23 27.86 15.47 -28.09
CA VAL A 23 28.65 16.68 -28.30
C VAL A 23 27.81 17.88 -27.83
N PRO A 24 28.33 18.73 -26.92
CA PRO A 24 27.60 19.90 -26.46
C PRO A 24 27.29 20.79 -27.67
N GLN A 25 26.01 20.87 -28.04
CA GLN A 25 25.58 21.81 -29.06
C GLN A 25 25.93 23.21 -28.56
N SER A 26 26.84 23.87 -29.28
CA SER A 26 27.28 25.24 -29.02
C SER A 26 26.05 26.16 -29.07
N ARG A 27 25.45 26.43 -27.90
CA ARG A 27 24.45 27.49 -27.75
C ARG A 27 25.02 28.78 -28.31
N ARG A 28 24.21 29.53 -29.06
CA ARG A 28 24.56 30.90 -29.50
C ARG A 28 24.96 31.69 -28.25
N ARG A 29 26.25 32.00 -28.11
CA ARG A 29 26.80 32.81 -27.01
C ARG A 29 26.00 34.10 -26.92
N GLY A 30 25.20 34.27 -25.87
CA GLY A 30 24.53 35.55 -25.58
C GLY A 30 23.11 35.47 -25.03
N GLN A 31 22.39 34.34 -25.14
CA GLN A 31 21.04 34.24 -24.58
C GLN A 31 21.09 33.71 -23.14
N ALA A 32 21.04 34.61 -22.15
CA ALA A 32 20.90 34.23 -20.75
C ALA A 32 19.59 33.44 -20.56
N ASP A 33 19.64 32.33 -19.84
CA ASP A 33 18.43 31.58 -19.52
C ASP A 33 17.48 32.46 -18.69
N PRO A 34 16.17 32.48 -18.99
CA PRO A 34 15.23 33.29 -18.24
C PRO A 34 15.18 32.81 -16.79
N VAL A 35 15.55 33.70 -15.88
CA VAL A 35 15.38 33.52 -14.43
C VAL A 35 13.89 33.65 -14.13
N LEU A 36 13.33 32.64 -13.48
CA LEU A 36 11.92 32.57 -13.09
C LEU A 36 11.80 32.89 -11.60
N THR A 37 11.02 33.90 -11.22
CA THR A 37 10.78 34.20 -9.80
C THR A 37 9.41 33.69 -9.38
N ALA A 38 9.34 32.99 -8.25
CA ALA A 38 8.07 32.50 -7.70
C ALA A 38 8.00 32.66 -6.19
N ALA A 39 6.81 32.99 -5.70
CA ALA A 39 6.45 33.01 -4.29
C ALA A 39 5.69 31.73 -3.94
N ALA A 40 6.01 31.16 -2.77
CA ALA A 40 5.37 29.97 -2.25
C ALA A 40 4.29 30.32 -1.23
N TYR A 41 3.09 29.76 -1.43
CA TYR A 41 1.94 29.95 -0.55
C TYR A 41 1.48 28.59 -0.03
N VAL A 42 1.12 28.53 1.25
CA VAL A 42 0.52 27.34 1.88
C VAL A 42 -0.90 27.68 2.29
N LEU A 43 -1.89 27.05 1.67
CA LEU A 43 -3.31 27.35 1.84
C LEU A 43 -4.12 26.08 2.13
N ASN A 44 -5.16 26.21 2.97
CA ASN A 44 -6.23 25.21 3.03
C ASN A 44 -7.40 25.72 2.18
N LEU A 45 -7.46 25.32 0.91
CA LEU A 45 -8.40 25.87 -0.07
C LEU A 45 -9.86 25.61 0.35
N GLY A 46 -10.21 24.39 0.79
CA GLY A 46 -11.55 24.07 1.26
C GLY A 46 -12.00 24.93 2.45
N ARG A 47 -11.11 25.21 3.41
CA ARG A 47 -11.42 26.11 4.54
C ARG A 47 -11.52 27.57 4.10
N THR A 48 -10.66 28.04 3.20
CA THR A 48 -10.67 29.43 2.74
C THR A 48 -11.94 29.74 1.95
N LEU A 49 -12.39 28.82 1.09
CA LEU A 49 -13.63 28.99 0.31
C LEU A 49 -14.88 29.08 1.21
N ARG A 50 -14.91 28.31 2.30
CA ARG A 50 -15.98 28.38 3.30
C ARG A 50 -15.95 29.69 4.10
N ASP A 51 -14.79 30.33 4.24
CA ASP A 51 -14.65 31.62 4.89
C ASP A 51 -14.93 32.78 3.91
N ARG A 52 -16.21 33.15 3.77
CA ARG A 52 -16.65 34.25 2.90
C ARG A 52 -15.96 35.60 3.18
N ARG A 53 -15.34 35.78 4.34
CA ARG A 53 -14.62 37.02 4.69
C ARG A 53 -13.23 37.10 4.03
N ARG A 54 -12.69 35.98 3.55
CA ARG A 54 -11.33 35.86 3.02
C ARG A 54 -11.34 35.51 1.53
N ARG A 55 -12.03 36.32 0.72
CA ARG A 55 -12.11 36.08 -0.74
C ARG A 55 -10.76 36.18 -1.44
N ASP A 56 -9.85 37.02 -0.92
CA ASP A 56 -8.53 37.27 -1.53
C ASP A 56 -7.41 36.86 -0.55
N THR A 57 -7.10 35.56 -0.49
CA THR A 57 -5.99 35.06 0.35
C THR A 57 -4.62 35.38 -0.24
N VAL A 58 -4.53 35.47 -1.57
CA VAL A 58 -3.36 35.95 -2.29
C VAL A 58 -3.71 37.34 -2.82
N ALA A 59 -2.85 38.33 -2.58
CA ALA A 59 -3.13 39.71 -2.93
C ALA A 59 -3.51 39.86 -4.41
N GLY A 60 -4.75 40.29 -4.67
CA GLY A 60 -5.27 40.52 -6.01
C GLY A 60 -5.69 39.27 -6.79
N VAL A 61 -5.80 38.11 -6.13
CA VAL A 61 -6.26 36.85 -6.77
C VAL A 61 -7.46 36.30 -5.99
N CYS A 62 -8.57 36.10 -6.71
CA CYS A 62 -9.76 35.47 -6.15
C CYS A 62 -9.47 34.02 -5.77
N THR A 63 -9.86 33.60 -4.56
CA THR A 63 -9.63 32.23 -4.07
C THR A 63 -10.35 31.18 -4.94
N GLU A 64 -11.53 31.49 -5.49
CA GLU A 64 -12.26 30.58 -6.38
C GLU A 64 -11.50 30.35 -7.70
N GLU A 65 -11.04 31.43 -8.35
CA GLU A 65 -10.21 31.30 -9.56
C GLU A 65 -8.92 30.53 -9.27
N LEU A 66 -8.33 30.73 -8.09
CA LEU A 66 -7.13 30.01 -7.66
C LEU A 66 -7.39 28.51 -7.49
N LEU A 67 -8.52 28.13 -6.89
CA LEU A 67 -8.94 26.73 -6.79
C LEU A 67 -9.07 26.11 -8.19
N HIS A 68 -9.84 26.74 -9.08
CA HIS A 68 -10.06 26.23 -10.43
C HIS A 68 -8.76 26.10 -11.22
N ALA A 69 -7.84 27.06 -11.07
CA ALA A 69 -6.51 26.96 -11.66
C ALA A 69 -5.70 25.79 -11.08
N VAL A 70 -5.73 25.56 -9.76
CA VAL A 70 -5.05 24.41 -9.15
C VAL A 70 -5.63 23.09 -9.64
N VAL A 71 -6.96 22.97 -9.72
CA VAL A 71 -7.62 21.76 -10.24
C VAL A 71 -7.30 21.55 -11.71
N ALA A 72 -7.36 22.60 -12.53
CA ALA A 72 -6.93 22.54 -13.93
C ALA A 72 -5.47 22.06 -14.07
N LEU A 73 -4.59 22.48 -13.15
CA LEU A 73 -3.19 22.06 -13.16
C LEU A 73 -3.06 20.56 -12.90
N TYR A 74 -3.78 20.04 -11.91
CA TYR A 74 -3.78 18.61 -11.63
C TYR A 74 -4.43 17.82 -12.75
N ASP A 75 -5.55 18.27 -13.29
CA ASP A 75 -6.25 17.60 -14.39
C ASP A 75 -5.36 17.47 -15.64
N SER A 76 -4.60 18.52 -15.96
CA SER A 76 -3.61 18.49 -17.05
C SER A 76 -2.39 17.60 -16.77
N GLY A 77 -2.09 17.34 -15.50
CA GLY A 77 -0.94 16.55 -15.06
C GLY A 77 -1.25 15.09 -14.76
N LEU A 78 -2.50 14.81 -14.40
CA LEU A 78 -3.02 13.56 -13.85
C LEU A 78 -4.40 13.29 -14.50
N PRO A 79 -4.45 13.01 -15.81
CA PRO A 79 -5.72 12.93 -16.56
C PRO A 79 -6.66 11.80 -16.07
N ASN A 80 -6.15 10.84 -15.31
CA ASN A 80 -6.91 9.66 -14.87
C ASN A 80 -7.78 9.91 -13.62
N VAL A 81 -7.64 11.04 -12.92
CA VAL A 81 -8.31 11.28 -11.62
C VAL A 81 -9.70 11.89 -11.80
N GLY A 82 -9.95 12.57 -12.92
CA GLY A 82 -11.20 13.30 -13.19
C GLY A 82 -11.34 14.57 -12.34
N SER A 83 -12.06 15.56 -12.87
CA SER A 83 -12.22 16.87 -12.20
C SER A 83 -12.83 16.78 -10.82
N ASP A 84 -13.83 15.92 -10.64
CA ASP A 84 -14.66 15.87 -9.44
C ASP A 84 -13.87 15.26 -8.27
N GLY A 85 -13.12 14.19 -8.55
CA GLY A 85 -12.15 13.60 -7.61
C GLY A 85 -11.06 14.59 -7.21
N LEU A 86 -10.61 15.44 -8.15
CA LEU A 86 -9.64 16.50 -7.86
C LEU A 86 -10.21 17.59 -6.95
N TYR A 87 -11.44 18.07 -7.19
CA TYR A 87 -12.09 19.03 -6.28
C TYR A 87 -12.27 18.45 -4.88
N SER A 88 -12.79 17.22 -4.79
CA SER A 88 -13.00 16.54 -3.51
C SER A 88 -11.68 16.41 -2.74
N THR A 89 -10.60 15.99 -3.42
CA THR A 89 -9.27 15.84 -2.82
C THR A 89 -8.69 17.18 -2.36
N VAL A 90 -8.70 18.22 -3.20
CA VAL A 90 -8.11 19.54 -2.90
C VAL A 90 -8.89 20.29 -1.82
N CYS A 91 -10.21 20.11 -1.77
CA CYS A 91 -11.09 20.74 -0.77
C CYS A 91 -11.35 19.88 0.47
N ALA A 92 -10.80 18.66 0.54
CA ALA A 92 -11.01 17.76 1.65
C ALA A 92 -10.58 18.39 3.00
N LYS A 93 -11.26 17.97 4.06
CA LYS A 93 -11.04 18.51 5.41
C LYS A 93 -9.63 18.16 5.89
N GLY A 94 -8.88 19.17 6.31
CA GLY A 94 -7.51 18.99 6.79
C GLY A 94 -6.46 19.03 5.68
N THR A 95 -6.87 19.05 4.41
CA THR A 95 -5.97 19.17 3.27
C THR A 95 -5.32 20.55 3.20
N GLN A 96 -4.02 20.57 2.90
CA GLN A 96 -3.24 21.78 2.67
C GLN A 96 -2.61 21.70 1.28
N THR A 97 -2.49 22.84 0.62
CA THR A 97 -1.92 22.96 -0.73
C THR A 97 -0.80 24.00 -0.70
N ILE A 98 0.41 23.56 -1.05
CA ILE A 98 1.54 24.42 -1.35
C ILE A 98 1.48 24.77 -2.84
N MET A 99 1.54 26.05 -3.18
CA MET A 99 1.52 26.51 -4.56
C MET A 99 2.62 27.52 -4.83
N LEU A 100 3.17 27.47 -6.04
CA LEU A 100 4.16 28.40 -6.54
C LEU A 100 3.51 29.33 -7.56
N LEU A 101 3.43 30.61 -7.21
CA LEU A 101 2.90 31.66 -8.07
C LEU A 101 4.04 32.58 -8.50
N ARG A 102 4.17 32.84 -9.80
CA ARG A 102 5.04 33.91 -10.29
C ARG A 102 4.34 35.26 -10.22
N ASN A 103 5.13 36.32 -10.23
CA ASN A 103 4.59 37.68 -10.30
C ASN A 103 3.85 37.90 -11.64
N LYS A 104 2.73 38.64 -11.57
CA LYS A 104 1.90 39.02 -12.70
C LYS A 104 2.67 39.87 -13.71
N GLU A 105 3.50 40.82 -13.29
CA GLU A 105 4.31 41.61 -14.23
C GLU A 105 5.33 40.74 -15.00
N GLU A 106 5.99 39.80 -14.31
CA GLU A 106 6.92 38.84 -14.94
C GLU A 106 6.18 37.92 -15.91
N ALA A 107 4.94 37.54 -15.58
CA ALA A 107 4.09 36.78 -16.48
C ALA A 107 3.75 37.57 -17.75
N THR A 108 3.33 38.82 -17.61
CA THR A 108 3.04 39.75 -18.71
C THR A 108 4.23 39.89 -19.65
N GLU A 109 5.41 40.20 -19.09
CA GLU A 109 6.65 40.36 -19.87
C GLU A 109 7.02 39.05 -20.60
N SER A 110 6.86 37.91 -19.93
CA SER A 110 7.11 36.60 -20.54
C SER A 110 6.20 36.30 -21.73
N TYR A 111 4.97 36.82 -21.76
CA TYR A 111 4.06 36.66 -22.90
C TYR A 111 4.39 37.66 -24.01
N ALA A 112 4.66 38.93 -23.68
CA ALA A 112 5.07 39.94 -24.65
C ALA A 112 6.33 39.50 -25.42
N ARG A 113 7.33 38.94 -24.73
CA ARG A 113 8.55 38.41 -25.37
C ARG A 113 8.27 37.24 -26.33
N ARG A 114 7.25 36.43 -26.09
CA ARG A 114 6.89 35.29 -26.95
C ARG A 114 6.16 35.73 -28.20
N SER A 115 5.27 36.71 -28.07
CA SER A 115 4.60 37.35 -29.19
C SER A 115 5.64 37.84 -30.22
N LEU A 116 6.65 38.59 -29.76
CA LEU A 116 7.72 39.09 -30.62
C LEU A 116 8.53 37.98 -31.30
N LYS A 117 8.74 36.85 -30.61
CA LYS A 117 9.51 35.73 -31.16
C LYS A 117 8.72 34.93 -32.19
N GLY A 118 7.42 34.73 -31.98
CA GLY A 118 6.54 34.02 -32.91
C GLY A 118 6.46 34.71 -34.28
N ALA A 119 6.50 36.05 -34.30
CA ALA A 119 6.54 36.83 -35.54
C ALA A 119 7.86 36.67 -36.31
N ALA A 120 8.99 36.56 -35.60
CA ALA A 120 10.31 36.47 -36.23
C ALA A 120 10.63 35.08 -36.81
N ASP A 121 10.08 34.01 -36.22
CA ASP A 121 10.35 32.62 -36.65
C ASP A 121 9.46 32.19 -37.84
N ASN A 122 8.45 32.99 -38.24
CA ASN A 122 7.59 32.70 -39.40
C ASN A 122 7.41 33.90 -40.37
N PRO A 123 8.49 34.46 -40.95
CA PRO A 123 8.42 35.64 -41.81
C PRO A 123 7.84 35.38 -43.22
N GLY A 124 7.45 34.13 -43.54
CA GLY A 124 7.07 33.71 -44.89
C GLY A 124 5.57 33.60 -45.18
N ASN A 125 4.69 33.89 -44.22
CA ASN A 125 3.24 33.71 -44.38
C ASN A 125 2.42 35.01 -44.39
N THR A 126 3.07 36.17 -44.48
CA THR A 126 2.40 37.41 -44.87
C THR A 126 2.05 37.30 -46.36
N VAL A 127 0.86 36.77 -46.63
CA VAL A 127 0.19 36.91 -47.92
C VAL A 127 0.20 38.40 -48.25
N ALA A 128 1.03 38.78 -49.22
CA ALA A 128 0.93 40.09 -49.83
C ALA A 128 -0.49 40.19 -50.38
N ASP A 129 -1.26 41.14 -49.87
CA ASP A 129 -2.51 41.61 -50.48
C ASP A 129 -2.20 42.07 -51.90
N GLY A 130 -2.21 41.10 -52.81
CA GLY A 130 -2.27 41.29 -54.24
C GLY A 130 -3.72 41.56 -54.59
N ASP A 131 -4.03 42.85 -54.70
CA ASP A 131 -5.20 43.41 -55.37
C ASP A 131 -5.50 42.64 -56.67
N GLN A 132 -6.50 41.75 -56.63
CA GLN A 132 -7.15 41.19 -57.81
C GLN A 132 -8.66 41.23 -57.62
N SER A 133 -9.22 42.36 -58.05
CA SER A 133 -10.57 42.43 -58.56
C SER A 133 -10.71 41.48 -59.76
N GLY A 134 -11.37 40.34 -59.56
CA GLY A 134 -11.55 39.32 -60.59
C GLY A 134 -12.83 38.52 -60.35
N VAL A 135 -13.92 39.01 -60.92
CA VAL A 135 -15.24 38.38 -60.96
C VAL A 135 -15.14 37.03 -61.68
N HIS A 136 -15.47 35.92 -61.01
CA HIS A 136 -15.99 34.75 -61.72
C HIS A 136 -16.89 33.89 -60.81
N SER A 137 -18.19 33.94 -61.10
CA SER A 137 -19.14 32.90 -60.75
C SER A 137 -18.78 31.59 -61.48
N GLY A 138 -18.85 30.47 -60.78
CA GLY A 138 -18.56 29.15 -61.33
C GLY A 138 -18.97 28.02 -60.40
N LEU A 139 -20.27 27.74 -60.42
CA LEU A 139 -20.93 26.54 -59.89
C LEU A 139 -20.41 25.27 -60.60
N VAL A 140 -19.81 24.31 -59.88
CA VAL A 140 -19.73 22.90 -60.32
C VAL A 140 -19.72 21.95 -59.11
N ASP A 141 -20.70 21.07 -59.08
CA ASP A 141 -20.81 19.85 -58.27
C ASP A 141 -19.69 18.85 -58.56
N ILE A 142 -19.08 18.25 -57.53
CA ILE A 142 -18.36 16.97 -57.69
C ILE A 142 -18.70 16.03 -56.53
N VAL A 143 -19.41 14.96 -56.90
CA VAL A 143 -19.70 13.71 -56.18
C VAL A 143 -18.42 12.87 -56.03
N PRO A 144 -18.26 12.05 -54.98
CA PRO A 144 -17.04 11.31 -54.69
C PRO A 144 -16.88 10.09 -55.62
N ASP A 145 -15.63 9.75 -55.95
CA ASP A 145 -15.29 8.53 -56.66
C ASP A 145 -14.40 7.61 -55.82
N GLU A 146 -14.63 6.32 -56.01
CA GLU A 146 -14.33 5.20 -55.15
C GLU A 146 -13.15 4.37 -55.73
N VAL A 147 -12.22 3.90 -54.86
CA VAL A 147 -11.33 2.69 -54.95
C VAL A 147 -10.33 2.59 -56.16
N PRO A 148 -9.34 1.66 -56.23
CA PRO A 148 -8.84 0.64 -55.27
C PRO A 148 -7.30 0.46 -55.17
N GLY A 149 -6.86 -0.40 -54.23
CA GLY A 149 -5.91 -1.46 -54.63
C GLY A 149 -4.57 -1.58 -53.89
N VAL A 150 -4.55 -2.44 -52.86
CA VAL A 150 -3.63 -3.60 -52.68
C VAL A 150 -2.13 -3.38 -52.99
N ARG A 151 -1.29 -3.52 -51.95
CA ARG A 151 -0.05 -4.31 -52.05
C ARG A 151 0.35 -4.90 -50.70
N ALA A 152 0.07 -6.20 -50.57
CA ALA A 152 0.64 -7.08 -49.56
C ALA A 152 2.13 -7.31 -49.85
N ALA A 153 2.97 -7.21 -48.82
CA ALA A 153 4.31 -7.78 -48.82
C ALA A 153 4.36 -8.81 -47.69
N GLY A 154 4.31 -10.08 -48.08
CA GLY A 154 4.66 -11.18 -47.20
C GLY A 154 6.18 -11.29 -47.07
N VAL A 155 6.64 -11.62 -45.87
CA VAL A 155 7.90 -12.34 -45.68
C VAL A 155 7.61 -13.49 -44.73
N ASN A 156 7.97 -14.67 -45.20
CA ASN A 156 7.69 -15.97 -44.65
C ASN A 156 8.89 -16.48 -43.84
N SER A 157 8.57 -17.38 -42.91
CA SER A 157 9.33 -18.57 -42.47
C SER A 157 10.68 -18.45 -41.75
N GLY A 158 10.70 -19.03 -40.55
CA GLY A 158 11.87 -19.56 -39.86
C GLY A 158 11.45 -20.53 -38.76
N GLU A 159 11.25 -21.79 -39.12
CA GLU A 159 10.92 -22.94 -38.29
C GLU A 159 11.99 -23.29 -37.24
N SER A 160 11.57 -23.81 -36.07
CA SER A 160 12.23 -24.97 -35.47
C SER A 160 11.26 -25.78 -34.60
N ALA A 161 10.98 -27.00 -35.04
CA ALA A 161 10.44 -28.14 -34.26
C ALA A 161 11.39 -28.52 -33.10
N GLY A 162 11.07 -29.30 -32.07
CA GLY A 162 9.95 -30.17 -31.69
C GLY A 162 10.36 -30.86 -30.38
N ALA A 163 9.45 -31.20 -29.46
CA ALA A 163 9.03 -32.57 -29.09
C ALA A 163 8.15 -32.41 -27.82
N ALA A 164 6.86 -32.79 -27.81
CA ALA A 164 6.28 -34.12 -27.65
C ALA A 164 6.56 -34.77 -26.27
N ASP A 165 5.60 -34.69 -25.33
CA ASP A 165 4.80 -35.86 -24.88
C ASP A 165 3.70 -35.48 -23.84
N PRO A 166 2.68 -36.36 -23.59
CA PRO A 166 1.30 -35.94 -23.32
C PRO A 166 0.69 -36.45 -22.01
N ALA A 167 -0.60 -36.12 -21.84
CA ALA A 167 -1.62 -36.69 -20.94
C ALA A 167 -1.68 -36.02 -19.53
N THR A 168 -2.81 -35.69 -18.90
CA THR A 168 -4.22 -36.12 -19.03
C THR A 168 -5.11 -35.16 -18.20
N GLY A 169 -6.34 -34.88 -18.68
CA GLY A 169 -7.53 -34.51 -17.87
C GLY A 169 -7.62 -33.06 -17.38
N GLY A 170 -8.73 -32.32 -17.47
CA GLY A 170 -10.13 -32.63 -17.73
C GLY A 170 -10.99 -31.65 -16.91
N CYS A 171 -12.13 -31.24 -17.47
CA CYS A 171 -13.22 -30.42 -16.90
C CYS A 171 -13.06 -28.89 -16.83
N GLY A 172 -13.97 -28.19 -17.52
CA GLY A 172 -14.22 -26.75 -17.29
C GLY A 172 -14.91 -26.00 -18.43
N THR A 173 -16.00 -26.53 -19.01
CA THR A 173 -16.90 -25.77 -19.88
C THR A 173 -17.68 -24.74 -19.08
N GLY A 174 -17.57 -23.44 -19.42
CA GLY A 174 -18.44 -22.41 -18.87
C GLY A 174 -18.10 -20.98 -19.27
N GLY A 175 -18.68 -20.50 -20.38
CA GLY A 175 -19.12 -19.11 -20.53
C GLY A 175 -18.06 -18.02 -20.75
N SER A 176 -17.37 -18.05 -21.89
CA SER A 176 -16.68 -16.85 -22.40
C SER A 176 -17.71 -15.92 -23.05
N GLY A 177 -18.29 -15.04 -22.24
CA GLY A 177 -19.05 -13.90 -22.73
C GLY A 177 -18.10 -12.85 -23.28
N GLY A 178 -17.89 -12.87 -24.60
CA GLY A 178 -17.20 -11.81 -25.33
C GLY A 178 -18.04 -10.53 -25.30
N GLY A 179 -17.88 -9.75 -24.24
CA GLY A 179 -18.32 -8.36 -24.21
C GLY A 179 -17.37 -7.54 -25.07
N ASN A 180 -17.84 -7.11 -26.24
CA ASN A 180 -17.23 -6.01 -26.97
C ASN A 180 -17.34 -4.75 -26.08
N THR A 181 -16.34 -4.52 -25.23
CA THR A 181 -16.11 -3.19 -24.65
C THR A 181 -15.81 -2.27 -25.81
N ALA A 182 -16.75 -1.39 -26.12
CA ALA A 182 -16.52 -0.25 -27.00
C ALA A 182 -15.23 0.45 -26.54
N PRO A 183 -14.39 0.95 -27.44
CA PRO A 183 -13.20 1.70 -27.05
C PRO A 183 -13.67 2.85 -26.15
N ASP A 184 -13.19 2.86 -24.91
CA ASP A 184 -13.44 3.94 -23.96
C ASP A 184 -13.06 5.25 -24.65
N GLU A 185 -14.06 6.04 -25.04
CA GLU A 185 -13.84 7.38 -25.57
C GLU A 185 -13.15 8.16 -24.44
N GLU A 186 -11.84 8.37 -24.57
CA GLU A 186 -11.04 9.14 -23.62
C GLU A 186 -11.72 10.49 -23.42
N ALA A 187 -12.43 10.62 -22.29
CA ALA A 187 -13.21 11.80 -21.99
C ALA A 187 -12.26 13.01 -21.98
N ILE A 188 -12.44 13.88 -22.97
CA ILE A 188 -11.61 15.06 -23.14
C ILE A 188 -11.75 15.91 -21.88
N SER A 189 -10.60 16.23 -21.27
CA SER A 189 -10.50 17.06 -20.06
C SER A 189 -11.23 18.40 -20.25
N LYS A 190 -12.12 18.72 -19.30
CA LYS A 190 -12.85 20.01 -19.25
C LYS A 190 -11.89 21.21 -19.14
N PHE A 191 -10.67 21.00 -18.66
CA PHE A 191 -9.68 22.05 -18.39
C PHE A 191 -8.60 22.18 -19.46
N ALA A 192 -8.70 21.44 -20.56
CA ALA A 192 -7.61 21.33 -21.50
C ALA A 192 -7.25 22.66 -22.20
N GLU A 193 -8.19 23.61 -22.25
CA GLU A 193 -7.99 24.96 -22.78
C GLU A 193 -7.33 25.95 -21.79
N VAL A 194 -7.26 25.63 -20.48
CA VAL A 194 -6.82 26.58 -19.44
C VAL A 194 -5.35 26.97 -19.61
N TYR A 195 -4.52 26.00 -19.99
CA TYR A 195 -3.10 26.22 -20.17
C TYR A 195 -2.74 26.23 -21.65
N SER A 196 -2.04 27.28 -22.08
CA SER A 196 -1.58 27.39 -23.47
C SER A 196 -0.52 26.35 -23.86
N ASP A 197 -0.01 25.58 -22.91
CA ASP A 197 1.03 24.57 -23.11
C ASP A 197 0.49 23.13 -23.18
N THR A 198 -0.84 22.96 -23.15
CA THR A 198 -1.53 21.70 -23.42
C THR A 198 -2.18 21.75 -24.80
N ASP A 199 -1.76 20.84 -25.67
CA ASP A 199 -2.39 20.62 -26.98
C ASP A 199 -3.66 19.79 -26.72
N SER A 200 -4.85 20.33 -26.99
CA SER A 200 -6.10 19.59 -26.78
C SER A 200 -7.17 19.96 -27.81
N SER A 201 -7.84 18.93 -28.33
CA SER A 201 -9.01 19.03 -29.18
C SER A 201 -10.27 19.22 -28.35
N GLU A 202 -11.25 19.93 -28.91
CA GLU A 202 -12.45 20.41 -28.21
C GLU A 202 -13.34 19.27 -27.67
N GLY A 203 -13.76 19.38 -26.41
CA GLY A 203 -14.58 18.38 -25.71
C GLY A 203 -15.87 18.97 -25.13
N SER A 204 -16.96 18.20 -25.19
CA SER A 204 -18.30 18.55 -24.71
C SER A 204 -18.49 18.25 -23.22
N SER A 205 -19.23 19.09 -22.49
CA SER A 205 -19.45 18.92 -21.04
C SER A 205 -20.62 17.98 -20.72
N SER A 206 -20.46 17.17 -19.67
CA SER A 206 -21.53 16.40 -19.01
C SER A 206 -21.59 16.78 -17.52
N SER A 207 -22.82 16.85 -17.00
CA SER A 207 -23.20 17.30 -15.65
C SER A 207 -23.53 16.09 -14.76
N SER A 208 -23.01 16.07 -13.53
CA SER A 208 -23.25 15.05 -12.50
C SER A 208 -23.55 15.76 -11.18
N GLU A 209 -24.49 15.25 -10.39
CA GLU A 209 -25.06 15.90 -9.21
C GLU A 209 -24.67 15.22 -7.88
N GLU A 210 -24.68 16.04 -6.81
CA GLU A 210 -24.76 15.70 -5.37
C GLU A 210 -23.46 15.39 -4.58
N GLU A 211 -22.46 16.29 -4.60
CA GLU A 211 -21.60 16.59 -3.44
C GLU A 211 -21.37 18.12 -3.35
N GLU A 212 -20.85 18.68 -2.24
CA GLU A 212 -20.67 20.14 -2.04
C GLU A 212 -20.00 20.79 -3.26
N ASP A 213 -20.82 21.42 -4.12
CA ASP A 213 -20.42 21.71 -5.48
C ASP A 213 -19.58 23.00 -5.56
N PHE A 214 -18.30 22.88 -5.22
CA PHE A 214 -17.31 23.93 -5.45
C PHE A 214 -17.04 24.16 -6.93
N SER A 215 -17.64 23.36 -7.84
CA SER A 215 -17.50 23.54 -9.29
C SER A 215 -18.43 24.62 -9.85
N GLY A 216 -19.37 25.18 -9.08
CA GLY A 216 -20.38 26.11 -9.57
C GLY A 216 -19.88 27.38 -10.28
N SER A 217 -18.63 27.82 -10.05
CA SER A 217 -18.00 28.95 -10.77
C SER A 217 -16.99 28.54 -11.85
N ILE A 218 -16.90 27.25 -12.19
CA ILE A 218 -15.98 26.72 -13.21
C ILE A 218 -16.24 27.34 -14.59
N ASP A 219 -17.50 27.47 -15.01
CA ASP A 219 -17.85 27.98 -16.34
C ASP A 219 -17.46 29.45 -16.49
N GLN A 220 -17.65 30.24 -15.42
CA GLN A 220 -17.22 31.62 -15.37
C GLN A 220 -15.69 31.72 -15.47
N PHE A 221 -14.96 30.88 -14.71
CA PHE A 221 -13.50 30.82 -14.80
C PHE A 221 -13.03 30.45 -16.21
N LEU A 222 -13.59 29.40 -16.83
CA LEU A 222 -13.25 28.98 -18.19
C LEU A 222 -13.58 30.07 -19.22
N HIS A 223 -14.73 30.74 -19.08
CA HIS A 223 -15.10 31.87 -19.92
C HIS A 223 -14.09 33.01 -19.82
N ASP A 224 -13.64 33.35 -18.61
CA ASP A 224 -12.65 34.40 -18.38
C ASP A 224 -11.26 34.04 -18.90
N VAL A 225 -10.83 32.78 -18.75
CA VAL A 225 -9.59 32.26 -19.34
C VAL A 225 -9.63 32.40 -20.87
N ARG A 226 -10.73 31.95 -21.51
CA ARG A 226 -10.92 32.06 -22.97
C ARG A 226 -10.94 33.52 -23.43
N ARG A 227 -11.62 34.40 -22.70
CA ARG A 227 -11.67 35.85 -23.00
C ARG A 227 -10.27 36.45 -22.94
N ARG A 228 -9.54 36.25 -21.84
CA ARG A 228 -8.15 36.73 -21.67
C ARG A 228 -7.22 36.18 -22.75
N ARG A 229 -7.41 34.92 -23.16
CA ARG A 229 -6.64 34.29 -24.24
C ARG A 229 -6.89 34.98 -25.59
N ARG A 230 -8.15 35.17 -25.96
CA ARG A 230 -8.55 35.89 -27.17
C ARG A 230 -8.01 37.33 -27.21
N GLU A 231 -8.05 38.04 -26.07
CA GLU A 231 -7.47 39.39 -25.96
C GLU A 231 -5.96 39.39 -26.25
N ARG A 232 -5.20 38.42 -25.73
CA ARG A 232 -3.75 38.30 -26.00
C ARG A 232 -3.45 37.91 -27.45
N GLU A 233 -4.32 37.13 -28.08
CA GLU A 233 -4.18 36.71 -29.47
C GLU A 233 -4.55 37.84 -30.43
N ALA A 234 -5.54 38.68 -30.09
CA ALA A 234 -5.96 39.82 -30.89
C ALA A 234 -4.97 41.00 -30.84
N ALA A 235 -4.31 41.21 -29.70
CA ALA A 235 -3.35 42.30 -29.49
C ALA A 235 -2.01 41.76 -28.96
N PRO A 236 -1.23 41.06 -29.80
CA PRO A 236 0.01 40.40 -29.37
C PRO A 236 1.10 41.40 -28.94
N ASP A 237 1.01 42.66 -29.39
CA ASP A 237 1.96 43.74 -29.04
C ASP A 237 1.55 44.53 -27.78
N ASP A 238 0.30 44.42 -27.32
CA ASP A 238 -0.25 45.16 -26.17
C ASP A 238 -0.81 44.21 -25.10
N ILE A 239 0.06 43.32 -24.61
CA ILE A 239 -0.31 42.39 -23.54
C ILE A 239 -0.30 43.16 -22.22
N GLY A 240 -1.46 43.70 -21.83
CA GLY A 240 -1.67 44.36 -20.55
C GLY A 240 -1.80 43.37 -19.38
N PRO A 241 -1.57 43.81 -18.12
CA PRO A 241 -1.71 42.95 -16.94
C PRO A 241 -3.15 42.44 -16.75
N SER A 242 -4.17 43.16 -17.20
CA SER A 242 -5.57 42.70 -17.16
C SER A 242 -5.80 41.39 -17.93
N THR A 243 -5.02 41.16 -18.99
CA THR A 243 -5.10 39.96 -19.83
C THR A 243 -4.40 38.76 -19.19
N ILE A 244 -3.68 38.93 -18.07
CA ILE A 244 -2.97 37.86 -17.36
C ILE A 244 -3.77 37.45 -16.12
N GLY A 245 -4.39 36.27 -16.18
CA GLY A 245 -5.09 35.67 -15.04
C GLY A 245 -4.22 34.74 -14.21
N VAL A 246 -4.80 34.16 -13.16
CA VAL A 246 -4.10 33.23 -12.27
C VAL A 246 -3.62 31.98 -12.99
N GLU A 247 -4.30 31.54 -14.06
CA GLU A 247 -3.86 30.44 -14.93
C GLU A 247 -2.50 30.72 -15.59
N CYS A 248 -2.12 31.98 -15.71
CA CYS A 248 -0.82 32.39 -16.23
C CYS A 248 0.24 32.53 -15.13
N CYS A 249 -0.16 32.70 -13.88
CA CYS A 249 0.73 32.91 -12.74
C CYS A 249 1.05 31.61 -11.97
N LEU A 250 0.12 30.66 -11.93
CA LEU A 250 0.35 29.35 -11.31
C LEU A 250 1.40 28.55 -12.08
N LEU A 251 2.43 28.09 -11.37
CA LEU A 251 3.54 27.32 -11.94
C LEU A 251 3.48 25.84 -11.56
N SER A 252 3.21 25.58 -10.28
CA SER A 252 3.24 24.25 -9.67
C SER A 252 2.40 24.26 -8.40
N ALA A 253 1.81 23.11 -8.08
CA ALA A 253 1.08 22.88 -6.83
C ALA A 253 1.40 21.49 -6.26
N LEU A 254 1.33 21.37 -4.93
CA LEU A 254 1.43 20.14 -4.17
C LEU A 254 0.36 20.17 -3.08
N THR A 255 -0.49 19.16 -3.05
CA THR A 255 -1.58 18.99 -2.08
C THR A 255 -1.30 17.80 -1.19
N TYR A 256 -1.39 18.00 0.12
CA TYR A 256 -1.13 16.98 1.14
C TYR A 256 -2.15 17.04 2.27
N THR A 257 -2.32 15.91 2.96
CA THR A 257 -3.06 15.79 4.20
C THR A 257 -2.13 15.31 5.32
N THR A 258 -2.47 15.65 6.55
CA THR A 258 -1.76 15.11 7.73
C THR A 258 -2.64 14.06 8.37
N SER A 259 -2.08 12.88 8.63
CA SER A 259 -2.80 11.77 9.23
C SER A 259 -2.02 11.16 10.38
N ARG A 260 -2.70 10.35 11.20
CA ARG A 260 -2.06 9.48 12.18
C ARG A 260 -2.36 8.04 11.84
N THR A 261 -1.34 7.19 11.94
CA THR A 261 -1.51 5.77 11.72
C THR A 261 -2.21 5.10 12.89
N THR A 262 -2.69 3.87 12.68
CA THR A 262 -3.17 3.01 13.78
C THR A 262 -2.10 2.72 14.82
N SER A 263 -0.81 2.74 14.45
CA SER A 263 0.33 2.64 15.39
C SER A 263 0.65 3.95 16.12
N GLY A 264 -0.05 5.05 15.80
CA GLY A 264 0.10 6.35 16.44
C GLY A 264 1.10 7.29 15.79
N GLU A 265 1.71 6.90 14.68
CA GLU A 265 2.73 7.68 13.95
C GLU A 265 2.08 8.81 13.16
N LYS A 266 2.74 9.96 13.10
CA LYS A 266 2.25 11.12 12.35
C LYS A 266 2.86 11.10 10.96
N VAL A 267 2.01 11.09 9.93
CA VAL A 267 2.47 11.04 8.54
C VAL A 267 1.90 12.19 7.71
N PHE A 268 2.68 12.67 6.76
CA PHE A 268 2.19 13.51 5.66
C PHE A 268 1.79 12.59 4.50
N LEU A 269 0.54 12.65 4.06
CA LEU A 269 0.08 11.98 2.86
C LEU A 269 0.07 12.97 1.70
N LEU A 270 1.04 12.86 0.80
CA LEU A 270 1.10 13.64 -0.42
C LEU A 270 0.09 13.05 -1.42
N GLN A 271 -1.01 13.77 -1.64
CA GLN A 271 -2.14 13.31 -2.45
C GLN A 271 -1.95 13.67 -3.92
N LEU A 272 -1.63 14.92 -4.22
CA LEU A 272 -1.50 15.41 -5.60
C LEU A 272 -0.26 16.30 -5.72
N MET A 273 0.45 16.20 -6.84
CA MET A 273 1.53 17.11 -7.16
C MET A 273 1.67 17.25 -8.67
N ALA A 274 1.69 18.49 -9.15
CA ALA A 274 1.84 18.78 -10.57
C ALA A 274 2.66 20.06 -10.80
N THR A 275 3.40 20.04 -11.91
CA THR A 275 4.11 21.21 -12.44
C THR A 275 3.71 21.38 -13.89
N ARG A 276 3.40 22.62 -14.28
CA ARG A 276 3.06 22.94 -15.67
C ARG A 276 4.14 22.48 -16.63
N LYS A 277 3.73 21.95 -17.79
CA LYS A 277 4.61 21.34 -18.80
C LYS A 277 5.74 22.28 -19.21
N ARG A 278 5.42 23.57 -19.45
CA ARG A 278 6.41 24.61 -19.81
C ARG A 278 7.46 24.91 -18.74
N PHE A 279 7.17 24.63 -17.47
CA PHE A 279 8.05 24.89 -16.33
C PHE A 279 8.66 23.61 -15.73
N ARG A 280 8.42 22.45 -16.35
CA ARG A 280 9.18 21.23 -16.03
C ARG A 280 10.67 21.51 -16.26
N LYS A 281 11.54 20.93 -15.42
CA LYS A 281 13.02 21.14 -15.41
C LYS A 281 13.52 22.45 -14.80
N TYR A 282 12.65 23.32 -14.29
CA TYR A 282 13.08 24.46 -13.45
C TYR A 282 13.34 24.06 -11.98
N GLY A 283 13.16 22.77 -11.64
CA GLY A 283 13.32 22.28 -10.28
C GLY A 283 12.16 22.62 -9.34
N LEU A 284 11.01 23.04 -9.87
CA LEU A 284 9.84 23.42 -9.07
C LEU A 284 9.31 22.27 -8.22
N GLY A 285 9.17 21.06 -8.78
CA GLY A 285 8.74 19.87 -8.02
C GLY A 285 9.72 19.50 -6.90
N ARG A 286 11.03 19.59 -7.17
CA ARG A 286 12.09 19.40 -6.15
C ARG A 286 11.93 20.39 -5.01
N PHE A 287 11.67 21.66 -5.34
CA PHE A 287 11.50 22.72 -4.37
C PHE A 287 10.24 22.51 -3.51
N LEU A 288 9.11 22.13 -4.10
CA LEU A 288 7.89 21.78 -3.36
C LEU A 288 8.11 20.63 -2.38
N LEU A 289 8.80 19.56 -2.82
CA LEU A 289 9.15 18.45 -1.93
C LEU A 289 10.10 18.90 -0.81
N GLN A 290 11.08 19.75 -1.11
CA GLN A 290 12.00 20.27 -0.10
C GLN A 290 11.25 21.07 0.97
N MET A 291 10.32 21.94 0.57
CA MET A 291 9.45 22.65 1.50
C MET A 291 8.64 21.70 2.38
N LEU A 292 8.08 20.63 1.79
CA LEU A 292 7.33 19.64 2.55
C LEU A 292 8.22 18.90 3.57
N LYS A 293 9.47 18.58 3.21
CA LYS A 293 10.45 17.98 4.11
C LYS A 293 10.85 18.91 5.26
N GLU A 294 11.04 20.20 4.97
CA GLU A 294 11.31 21.22 6.00
C GLU A 294 10.14 21.34 6.98
N LEU A 295 8.89 21.29 6.48
CA LEU A 295 7.72 21.20 7.34
C LEU A 295 7.75 19.92 8.19
N MET A 296 8.07 18.77 7.60
CA MET A 296 8.17 17.51 8.34
C MET A 296 9.16 17.57 9.51
N GLU A 297 10.32 18.20 9.32
CA GLU A 297 11.31 18.44 10.37
C GLU A 297 10.78 19.40 11.45
N LEU A 298 10.15 20.50 11.05
CA LEU A 298 9.58 21.49 11.98
C LEU A 298 8.46 20.91 12.85
N TRP A 299 7.64 20.04 12.27
CA TRP A 299 6.46 19.50 12.92
C TRP A 299 6.66 18.09 13.51
N GLN A 300 7.88 17.53 13.42
CA GLN A 300 8.24 16.22 13.94
C GLN A 300 7.31 15.11 13.44
N TYR A 301 7.12 15.04 12.12
CA TYR A 301 6.40 13.94 11.48
C TYR A 301 7.36 12.78 11.20
N ASP A 302 6.83 11.56 11.26
CA ASP A 302 7.62 10.34 11.17
C ASP A 302 7.92 9.93 9.72
N ALA A 303 7.01 10.23 8.79
CA ALA A 303 7.18 9.92 7.37
C ALA A 303 6.34 10.81 6.43
N ILE A 304 6.75 10.87 5.16
CA ILE A 304 5.94 11.35 4.04
C ILE A 304 5.58 10.14 3.17
N LEU A 305 4.30 9.95 2.92
CA LEU A 305 3.76 8.90 2.06
C LEU A 305 3.31 9.50 0.74
N VAL A 306 3.57 8.81 -0.35
CA VAL A 306 3.12 9.21 -1.69
C VAL A 306 2.73 7.99 -2.51
N HIS A 307 1.66 8.14 -3.30
CA HIS A 307 1.32 7.21 -4.37
C HIS A 307 1.86 7.75 -5.68
N ALA A 308 2.94 7.16 -6.17
CA ALA A 308 3.63 7.62 -7.37
C ALA A 308 3.16 6.83 -8.60
N ASP A 309 2.75 7.54 -9.65
CA ASP A 309 2.58 6.94 -10.97
C ASP A 309 3.89 6.33 -11.47
N SER A 310 3.80 5.35 -12.37
CA SER A 310 4.96 4.67 -12.96
C SER A 310 6.01 5.64 -13.54
N GLY A 311 5.56 6.75 -14.15
CA GLY A 311 6.44 7.80 -14.67
C GLY A 311 7.09 8.70 -13.60
N ALA A 312 6.53 8.75 -12.39
CA ALA A 312 6.97 9.60 -11.30
C ALA A 312 7.85 8.87 -10.27
N VAL A 313 7.87 7.53 -10.24
CA VAL A 313 8.67 6.73 -9.29
C VAL A 313 10.13 7.20 -9.26
N SER A 314 10.78 7.28 -10.42
CA SER A 314 12.18 7.71 -10.54
C SER A 314 12.45 9.12 -9.96
N PHE A 315 11.47 10.01 -10.07
CA PHE A 315 11.56 11.35 -9.51
C PHE A 315 11.53 11.28 -7.98
N PHE A 316 10.61 10.53 -7.38
CA PHE A 316 10.54 10.36 -5.93
C PHE A 316 11.76 9.60 -5.37
N THR A 317 12.22 8.55 -6.05
CA THR A 317 13.45 7.82 -5.67
C THR A 317 14.65 8.76 -5.64
N HIS A 318 14.80 9.64 -6.65
CA HIS A 318 15.89 10.62 -6.68
C HIS A 318 15.82 11.63 -5.52
N HIS A 319 14.64 11.83 -4.94
CA HIS A 319 14.42 12.67 -3.76
C HIS A 319 14.37 11.86 -2.45
N GLY A 320 14.87 10.63 -2.44
CA GLY A 320 15.05 9.81 -1.24
C GLY A 320 13.82 9.04 -0.78
N PHE A 321 12.75 8.98 -1.58
CA PHE A 321 11.63 8.09 -1.30
C PHE A 321 12.00 6.65 -1.63
N SER A 322 11.48 5.71 -0.84
CA SER A 322 11.68 4.27 -0.99
C SER A 322 10.38 3.57 -1.36
N ASP A 323 10.42 2.73 -2.38
CA ASP A 323 9.38 1.79 -2.79
C ASP A 323 9.52 0.41 -2.10
N ASP A 324 10.36 0.30 -1.07
CA ASP A 324 10.55 -0.94 -0.31
C ASP A 324 9.24 -1.45 0.31
N VAL A 325 8.84 -2.65 -0.12
CA VAL A 325 7.58 -3.30 0.26
C VAL A 325 7.49 -3.52 1.77
N ILE A 326 8.59 -3.85 2.44
CA ILE A 326 8.58 -4.10 3.89
C ILE A 326 8.38 -2.79 4.64
N LEU A 327 9.09 -1.72 4.26
CA LEU A 327 8.90 -0.41 4.88
C LEU A 327 7.48 0.12 4.66
N ASN A 328 6.97 0.00 3.43
CA ASN A 328 5.65 0.49 3.07
C ASN A 328 4.52 -0.40 3.64
N SER A 329 4.79 -1.67 3.98
CA SER A 329 3.79 -2.55 4.61
C SER A 329 3.27 -2.01 5.95
N LYS A 330 4.04 -1.16 6.63
CA LYS A 330 3.65 -0.45 7.84
C LYS A 330 2.51 0.53 7.61
N PHE A 331 2.39 1.06 6.40
CA PHE A 331 1.41 2.06 5.98
C PHE A 331 0.32 1.46 5.09
N LYS A 332 0.10 0.14 5.19
CA LYS A 332 -0.88 -0.59 4.37
C LYS A 332 -2.31 -0.06 4.51
N GLU A 333 -2.65 0.59 5.62
CA GLU A 333 -3.96 1.24 5.78
C GLU A 333 -4.23 2.37 4.77
N TYR A 334 -3.19 2.88 4.09
CA TYR A 334 -3.31 3.87 3.02
C TYR A 334 -3.07 3.26 1.62
N SER A 335 -3.03 1.93 1.46
CA SER A 335 -2.74 1.30 0.16
C SER A 335 -3.89 1.36 -0.83
N ASP A 336 -5.12 1.54 -0.34
CA ASP A 336 -6.33 1.26 -1.13
C ASP A 336 -6.88 2.51 -1.85
N ASP A 337 -6.25 3.67 -1.68
CA ASP A 337 -6.76 4.95 -2.19
C ASP A 337 -6.48 5.18 -3.69
N TRP A 338 -5.54 4.45 -4.29
CA TRP A 338 -5.09 4.69 -5.66
C TRP A 338 -4.82 3.39 -6.42
N VAL A 339 -5.25 3.34 -7.69
CA VAL A 339 -5.00 2.21 -8.60
C VAL A 339 -3.82 2.52 -9.53
N ASN A 340 -3.05 1.49 -9.91
CA ASN A 340 -1.90 1.60 -10.83
C ASN A 340 -0.78 2.54 -10.36
N THR A 341 -0.71 2.82 -9.06
CA THR A 341 0.36 3.61 -8.43
C THR A 341 1.29 2.72 -7.62
N THR A 342 2.49 3.22 -7.34
CA THR A 342 3.44 2.61 -6.41
C THR A 342 3.48 3.46 -5.14
N MET A 343 3.10 2.88 -4.01
CA MET A 343 3.27 3.54 -2.71
C MET A 343 4.77 3.65 -2.42
N MET A 344 5.20 4.86 -2.04
CA MET A 344 6.55 5.15 -1.61
C MET A 344 6.53 5.95 -0.31
N SER A 345 7.54 5.73 0.52
CA SER A 345 7.71 6.47 1.79
C SER A 345 9.05 7.19 1.83
N TYR A 346 9.06 8.38 2.41
CA TYR A 346 10.26 9.10 2.81
C TYR A 346 10.29 9.19 4.33
N PHE A 347 11.43 8.84 4.90
CA PHE A 347 11.69 8.99 6.33
C PHE A 347 12.70 10.12 6.54
N PRO A 348 12.50 11.00 7.55
CA PRO A 348 13.51 11.98 7.92
C PRO A 348 14.82 11.29 8.25
N GLU A 349 15.93 11.97 7.96
CA GLU A 349 17.22 11.56 8.51
C GLU A 349 17.14 11.60 10.04
N TYR A 350 17.75 10.63 10.72
CA TYR A 350 17.83 10.64 12.18
C TYR A 350 18.65 11.87 12.62
N CYS A 351 17.95 12.92 13.04
CA CYS A 351 18.54 14.07 13.71
C CYS A 351 19.03 13.65 15.10
N THR A 352 20.15 12.91 15.15
CA THR A 352 20.88 12.65 16.39
C THR A 352 21.37 14.02 16.87
N GLY A 353 20.74 14.53 17.94
CA GLY A 353 20.55 15.97 18.16
C GLY A 353 21.78 16.86 18.05
N ARG A 354 21.61 18.05 17.45
CA ARG A 354 22.36 19.34 17.43
C ARG A 354 23.89 19.39 17.52
N ASN A 355 24.58 18.32 17.84
CA ASN A 355 26.02 18.17 17.72
C ASN A 355 26.27 17.70 16.31
N ALA A 356 26.13 18.64 15.36
CA ALA A 356 26.56 18.46 14.00
C ALA A 356 28.06 18.13 14.04
N ILE A 357 28.38 16.84 14.04
CA ILE A 357 29.71 16.37 13.68
C ILE A 357 29.94 17.01 12.31
N THR A 358 30.92 17.91 12.25
CA THR A 358 31.19 18.69 11.06
C THR A 358 31.41 17.72 9.91
N LYS A 359 30.77 18.00 8.78
CA LYS A 359 30.71 17.15 7.57
C LYS A 359 32.09 16.75 7.01
N GLU A 360 33.15 17.33 7.56
CA GLU A 360 34.55 17.20 7.18
C GLU A 360 35.28 16.10 7.97
N GLU A 361 34.82 15.72 9.17
CA GLU A 361 35.49 14.68 9.99
C GLU A 361 34.98 13.26 9.72
N ILE A 362 33.77 13.10 9.16
CA ILE A 362 33.25 11.80 8.72
C ILE A 362 33.63 11.59 7.26
N SER A 363 34.93 11.46 6.99
CA SER A 363 35.42 10.91 5.71
C SER A 363 35.37 9.38 5.67
N ILE A 364 34.66 8.76 6.63
CA ILE A 364 34.26 7.36 6.55
C ILE A 364 33.61 7.17 5.18
N ASP A 365 34.09 6.18 4.44
CA ASP A 365 33.67 5.88 3.08
C ASP A 365 32.16 5.62 3.04
N VAL A 366 31.37 6.70 2.86
CA VAL A 366 29.91 6.66 2.82
C VAL A 366 29.44 5.67 1.76
N LYS A 367 30.20 5.54 0.66
CA LYS A 367 29.90 4.55 -0.37
C LYS A 367 30.09 3.13 0.13
N LYS A 368 31.13 2.86 0.91
CA LYS A 368 31.31 1.54 1.56
C LYS A 368 30.19 1.28 2.57
N MET A 369 29.83 2.26 3.40
CA MET A 369 28.71 2.11 4.34
C MET A 369 27.38 1.86 3.61
N ASP A 370 27.11 2.57 2.52
CA ASP A 370 25.93 2.35 1.68
C ASP A 370 25.93 0.94 1.07
N LEU A 371 27.09 0.45 0.62
CA LEU A 371 27.25 -0.92 0.13
C LEU A 371 27.03 -1.96 1.22
N ASP A 372 27.57 -1.73 2.43
CA ASP A 372 27.39 -2.61 3.58
C ASP A 372 25.92 -2.63 4.02
N ILE A 373 25.24 -1.47 4.06
CA ILE A 373 23.79 -1.37 4.36
C ILE A 373 22.98 -2.13 3.32
N LYS A 374 23.27 -1.96 2.02
CA LYS A 374 22.61 -2.73 0.95
C LYS A 374 22.83 -4.22 1.12
N PHE A 375 24.07 -4.64 1.38
CA PHE A 375 24.41 -6.03 1.63
C PHE A 375 23.63 -6.61 2.83
N TRP A 376 23.57 -5.89 3.94
CA TRP A 376 22.81 -6.32 5.12
C TRP A 376 21.30 -6.33 4.88
N ARG A 377 20.77 -5.39 4.10
CA ARG A 377 19.37 -5.41 3.67
C ARG A 377 19.06 -6.66 2.87
N ASP A 378 19.86 -6.96 1.84
CA ASP A 378 19.66 -8.14 0.98
C ASP A 378 19.76 -9.44 1.78
N ARG A 379 20.74 -9.51 2.69
CA ARG A 379 20.93 -10.66 3.60
C ARG A 379 19.76 -10.83 4.56
N SER A 380 19.26 -9.72 5.13
CA SER A 380 18.11 -9.74 6.04
C SER A 380 16.84 -10.15 5.31
N LEU A 381 16.63 -9.65 4.09
CA LEU A 381 15.52 -10.04 3.22
C LEU A 381 15.57 -11.54 2.90
N ALA A 382 16.74 -12.08 2.52
CA ALA A 382 16.92 -13.50 2.26
C ALA A 382 16.62 -14.36 3.50
N ALA A 383 17.09 -13.93 4.69
CA ALA A 383 16.81 -14.60 5.94
C ALA A 383 15.30 -14.57 6.29
N TYR A 384 14.64 -13.43 6.11
CA TYR A 384 13.21 -13.29 6.31
C TYR A 384 12.40 -14.18 5.35
N GLN A 385 12.77 -14.23 4.07
CA GLN A 385 12.15 -15.11 3.08
C GLN A 385 12.29 -16.59 3.46
N ALA A 386 13.49 -17.01 3.89
CA ALA A 386 13.72 -18.38 4.38
C ALA A 386 12.84 -18.69 5.61
N GLN A 387 12.76 -17.77 6.56
CA GLN A 387 11.89 -17.91 7.74
C GLN A 387 10.42 -18.02 7.35
N ALA A 388 9.93 -17.18 6.43
CA ALA A 388 8.55 -17.21 5.94
C ALA A 388 8.21 -18.54 5.24
N VAL A 389 9.14 -19.10 4.46
CA VAL A 389 8.99 -20.43 3.85
C VAL A 389 8.89 -21.52 4.92
N CYS A 390 9.76 -21.50 5.94
CA CYS A 390 9.70 -22.45 7.05
C CYS A 390 8.38 -22.37 7.82
N ILE A 391 7.91 -21.17 8.16
CA ILE A 391 6.63 -20.95 8.85
C ILE A 391 5.46 -21.45 7.99
N THR A 392 5.50 -21.18 6.68
CA THR A 392 4.44 -21.65 5.76
C THR A 392 4.41 -23.17 5.66
N ARG A 393 5.58 -23.83 5.61
CA ARG A 393 5.69 -25.30 5.64
C ARG A 393 5.17 -25.86 6.95
N MET A 394 5.57 -25.29 8.08
CA MET A 394 5.09 -25.68 9.41
C MET A 394 3.57 -25.55 9.52
N LYS A 395 2.99 -24.45 9.02
CA LYS A 395 1.53 -24.27 8.97
C LYS A 395 0.84 -25.37 8.16
N LYS A 396 1.37 -25.72 6.99
CA LYS A 396 0.83 -26.81 6.16
C LYS A 396 0.93 -28.17 6.86
N GLU A 397 2.04 -28.44 7.53
CA GLU A 397 2.22 -29.68 8.30
C GLU A 397 1.25 -29.77 9.47
N ILE A 398 1.06 -28.68 10.23
CA ILE A 398 0.06 -28.63 11.31
C ILE A 398 -1.34 -28.92 10.77
N LEU A 399 -1.71 -28.37 9.60
CA LEU A 399 -3.00 -28.65 8.98
C LEU A 399 -3.13 -30.11 8.54
N SER A 400 -2.09 -30.68 7.93
CA SER A 400 -2.02 -32.09 7.55
C SER A 400 -2.17 -33.02 8.75
N LEU A 401 -1.40 -32.77 9.83
CA LEU A 401 -1.48 -33.55 11.07
C LEU A 401 -2.86 -33.44 11.72
N ARG A 402 -3.50 -32.27 11.67
CA ARG A 402 -4.88 -32.12 12.15
C ARG A 402 -5.87 -32.97 11.35
N ASP A 403 -5.73 -33.02 10.04
CA ASP A 403 -6.58 -33.86 9.17
C ASP A 403 -6.37 -35.36 9.43
N GLN A 404 -5.11 -35.77 9.64
CA GLN A 404 -4.78 -37.13 10.04
C GLN A 404 -5.39 -37.49 11.41
N LEU A 405 -5.29 -36.61 12.40
CA LEU A 405 -5.90 -36.81 13.72
C LEU A 405 -7.43 -36.93 13.64
N LEU A 406 -8.10 -36.12 12.80
CA LEU A 406 -9.54 -36.24 12.57
C LEU A 406 -9.91 -37.58 11.93
N THR A 407 -9.11 -38.04 10.96
CA THR A 407 -9.30 -39.34 10.30
C THR A 407 -9.10 -40.50 11.27
N GLN A 408 -8.04 -40.45 12.08
CA GLN A 408 -7.77 -41.45 13.12
C GLN A 408 -8.88 -41.47 14.16
N LYS A 409 -9.35 -40.31 14.62
CA LYS A 409 -10.47 -40.21 15.56
C LYS A 409 -11.74 -40.86 15.00
N LYS A 410 -12.08 -40.59 13.73
CA LYS A 410 -13.21 -41.25 13.05
C LYS A 410 -13.05 -42.76 12.97
N HIS A 411 -11.83 -43.25 12.76
CA HIS A 411 -11.55 -44.69 12.74
C HIS A 411 -11.72 -45.32 14.13
N ILE A 412 -11.25 -44.67 15.19
CA ILE A 412 -11.46 -45.09 16.58
C ILE A 412 -12.96 -45.16 16.88
N GLU A 413 -13.72 -44.10 16.59
CA GLU A 413 -15.18 -44.08 16.76
C GLU A 413 -15.86 -45.24 16.01
N THR A 414 -15.40 -45.55 14.80
CA THR A 414 -15.92 -46.70 14.02
C THR A 414 -15.60 -48.03 14.72
N LEU A 415 -14.37 -48.23 15.18
CA LEU A 415 -13.97 -49.45 15.89
C LEU A 415 -14.71 -49.61 17.23
N GLU A 416 -14.92 -48.52 17.96
CA GLU A 416 -15.72 -48.50 19.20
C GLU A 416 -17.16 -48.96 18.93
N THR A 417 -17.80 -48.44 17.87
CA THR A 417 -19.15 -48.89 17.49
C THR A 417 -19.19 -50.38 17.10
N GLN A 418 -18.17 -50.87 16.37
CA GLN A 418 -18.09 -52.30 16.02
C GLN A 418 -17.86 -53.19 17.24
N LEU A 419 -17.04 -52.74 18.20
CA LEU A 419 -16.78 -53.46 19.43
C LEU A 419 -18.03 -53.54 20.31
N GLN A 420 -18.79 -52.44 20.40
CA GLN A 420 -20.10 -52.40 21.08
C GLN A 420 -21.07 -53.40 20.45
N LEU A 421 -21.22 -53.40 19.12
CA LEU A 421 -22.08 -54.35 18.40
C LEU A 421 -21.66 -55.80 18.66
N SER A 422 -20.37 -56.12 18.58
CA SER A 422 -19.88 -57.48 18.87
C SER A 422 -20.11 -57.90 20.32
N HIS A 423 -20.01 -56.96 21.26
CA HIS A 423 -20.30 -57.22 22.67
C HIS A 423 -21.80 -57.50 22.90
N GLU A 424 -22.67 -56.74 22.26
CA GLU A 424 -24.12 -56.97 22.27
C GLU A 424 -24.48 -58.35 21.68
N GLU A 425 -23.92 -58.71 20.53
CA GLU A 425 -24.09 -60.04 19.92
C GLU A 425 -23.63 -61.17 20.85
N LYS A 426 -22.45 -61.05 21.45
CA LYS A 426 -21.95 -62.04 22.43
C LYS A 426 -22.85 -62.13 23.65
N SER A 427 -23.38 -61.01 24.14
CA SER A 427 -24.33 -60.98 25.25
C SER A 427 -25.62 -61.72 24.88
N GLN A 428 -26.17 -61.47 23.68
CA GLN A 428 -27.34 -62.17 23.17
C GLN A 428 -27.10 -63.68 23.04
N LEU A 429 -25.94 -64.10 22.52
CA LEU A 429 -25.58 -65.51 22.43
C LEU A 429 -25.43 -66.18 23.80
N ARG A 430 -24.84 -65.48 24.77
CA ARG A 430 -24.73 -65.97 26.16
C ARG A 430 -26.11 -66.12 26.80
N MET A 431 -26.98 -65.12 26.64
CA MET A 431 -28.37 -65.16 27.11
C MET A 431 -29.16 -66.29 26.44
N GLY A 432 -28.99 -66.50 25.14
CA GLY A 432 -29.59 -67.62 24.42
C GLY A 432 -29.07 -68.98 24.90
N SER A 433 -27.76 -69.10 25.13
CA SER A 433 -27.12 -70.31 25.64
C SER A 433 -27.57 -70.65 27.07
N THR A 434 -27.63 -69.67 27.98
CA THR A 434 -28.14 -69.88 29.34
C THR A 434 -29.62 -70.23 29.33
N SER A 435 -30.43 -69.59 28.49
CA SER A 435 -31.84 -69.94 28.29
C SER A 435 -32.02 -71.38 27.81
N CYS A 436 -31.25 -71.82 26.81
CA CYS A 436 -31.29 -73.21 26.34
C CYS A 436 -30.86 -74.21 27.43
N ARG A 437 -29.83 -73.88 28.23
CA ARG A 437 -29.40 -74.73 29.35
C ARG A 437 -30.46 -74.83 30.44
N LEU A 438 -31.14 -73.73 30.77
CA LEU A 438 -32.25 -73.73 31.72
C LEU A 438 -33.42 -74.58 31.22
N LEU A 439 -33.82 -74.42 29.95
CA LEU A 439 -34.86 -75.26 29.33
C LEU A 439 -34.48 -76.74 29.31
N ALA A 440 -33.21 -77.08 29.06
CA ALA A 440 -32.74 -78.46 29.10
C ALA A 440 -32.78 -79.05 30.52
N VAL A 441 -32.41 -78.27 31.54
CA VAL A 441 -32.53 -78.67 32.95
C VAL A 441 -33.99 -78.87 33.34
N GLU A 442 -34.88 -77.98 32.90
CA GLU A 442 -36.32 -78.08 33.14
C GLU A 442 -36.92 -79.34 32.49
N GLN A 443 -36.55 -79.64 31.24
CA GLN A 443 -36.93 -80.90 30.57
C GLN A 443 -36.38 -82.15 31.27
N MET A 444 -35.12 -82.12 31.71
CA MET A 444 -34.56 -83.23 32.50
C MET A 444 -35.32 -83.41 33.82
N HIS A 445 -35.69 -82.32 34.49
CA HIS A 445 -36.48 -82.38 35.72
C HIS A 445 -37.87 -82.99 35.48
N LEU A 446 -38.53 -82.63 34.37
CA LEU A 446 -39.81 -83.23 33.95
C LEU A 446 -39.64 -84.73 33.62
N GLY A 447 -38.54 -85.12 32.96
CA GLY A 447 -38.22 -86.52 32.69
C GLY A 447 -37.92 -87.35 33.95
N ILE A 448 -37.17 -86.79 34.91
CA ILE A 448 -36.94 -87.39 36.22
C ILE A 448 -38.26 -87.49 37.00
N GLY A 449 -39.14 -86.49 36.92
CA GLY A 449 -40.47 -86.55 37.52
C GLY A 449 -41.35 -87.68 36.98
N GLN A 450 -41.20 -88.05 35.70
CA GLN A 450 -41.91 -89.18 35.09
C GLN A 450 -41.28 -90.53 35.49
N LEU A 451 -39.95 -90.63 35.58
CA LEU A 451 -39.26 -91.83 36.07
C LEU A 451 -39.49 -92.04 37.57
N SER A 452 -39.52 -90.98 38.38
CA SER A 452 -39.75 -91.07 39.83
C SER A 452 -41.18 -91.48 40.18
N ARG A 453 -42.18 -91.20 39.32
CA ARG A 453 -43.53 -91.77 39.43
C ARG A 453 -43.60 -93.29 39.15
N GLY A 454 -42.54 -93.89 38.61
CA GLY A 454 -42.43 -95.35 38.45
C GLY A 454 -41.67 -96.05 39.56
N TRP A 455 -40.98 -95.32 40.45
CA TRP A 455 -40.07 -95.87 41.47
C TRP A 455 -40.47 -95.51 42.91
N MET A 456 -41.58 -94.79 43.10
CA MET A 456 -42.18 -94.53 44.42
C MET A 456 -43.27 -95.55 44.78
N ASP A 457 -43.00 -96.84 44.60
CA ASP A 457 -43.80 -97.91 45.25
C ASP A 457 -42.95 -98.93 46.02
N ASP A 458 -41.62 -98.79 46.08
CA ASP A 458 -40.79 -99.66 46.92
C ASP A 458 -39.53 -98.94 47.41
N GLY A 459 -39.39 -98.84 48.74
CA GLY A 459 -38.09 -98.67 49.38
C GLY A 459 -37.89 -97.39 50.19
N GLU A 460 -38.69 -97.22 51.24
CA GLU A 460 -38.18 -96.63 52.49
C GLU A 460 -37.09 -97.55 53.07
N ASP A 461 -36.16 -96.94 53.81
CA ASP A 461 -35.01 -97.55 54.51
C ASP A 461 -33.75 -97.78 53.66
N ASN A 462 -32.74 -96.91 53.81
CA ASN A 462 -31.49 -97.23 54.52
C ASN A 462 -30.39 -96.15 54.34
N ALA A 463 -29.57 -96.02 55.39
CA ALA A 463 -28.22 -95.48 55.42
C ALA A 463 -27.99 -93.96 55.57
N ARG A 464 -28.04 -93.57 56.84
CA ARG A 464 -27.02 -92.69 57.46
C ARG A 464 -25.60 -93.26 57.26
N ALA A 465 -24.64 -92.34 57.04
CA ALA A 465 -23.30 -92.25 57.64
C ALA A 465 -22.08 -92.21 56.68
N ALA A 466 -21.14 -91.31 57.04
CA ALA A 466 -19.70 -91.23 56.67
C ALA A 466 -19.39 -90.59 55.29
N LEU A 467 -18.41 -89.70 55.07
CA LEU A 467 -17.29 -89.06 55.81
C LEU A 467 -16.95 -87.78 54.99
N SER A 468 -16.74 -86.61 55.59
CA SER A 468 -15.41 -86.02 55.88
C SER A 468 -14.38 -86.04 54.74
N THR A 469 -14.07 -84.86 54.15
CA THR A 469 -12.71 -84.24 54.13
C THR A 469 -12.66 -82.94 53.32
N GLN A 470 -12.13 -81.88 53.97
CA GLN A 470 -11.20 -80.82 53.51
C GLN A 470 -11.16 -80.40 52.01
N HIS A 471 -11.21 -79.10 51.71
CA HIS A 471 -10.06 -78.16 51.57
C HIS A 471 -10.33 -77.01 50.58
N THR A 472 -9.80 -75.82 50.93
CA THR A 472 -9.40 -74.64 50.10
C THR A 472 -10.50 -73.89 49.35
N ASP A 473 -10.86 -72.69 49.81
CA ASP A 473 -10.31 -71.40 49.32
C ASP A 473 -10.73 -71.09 47.88
N ASP A 474 -11.65 -70.12 47.74
CA ASP A 474 -11.64 -69.16 46.65
C ASP A 474 -12.57 -67.99 47.02
N ARG A 475 -11.94 -67.03 47.71
CA ARG A 475 -12.42 -65.68 47.94
C ARG A 475 -11.66 -64.78 46.95
N GLU A 476 -12.41 -63.87 46.32
CA GLU A 476 -11.96 -62.73 45.51
C GLU A 476 -11.49 -63.00 44.07
N LEU A 477 -12.38 -62.65 43.12
CA LEU A 477 -12.02 -62.28 41.75
C LEU A 477 -12.90 -61.09 41.31
N LEU A 478 -12.76 -59.98 42.03
CA LEU A 478 -12.97 -58.65 41.47
C LEU A 478 -11.66 -58.28 40.79
N GLY A 479 -11.59 -58.42 39.47
CA GLY A 479 -10.49 -57.93 38.67
C GLY A 479 -10.45 -56.41 38.74
N ALA A 480 -9.62 -55.87 39.64
CA ALA A 480 -9.08 -54.55 39.47
C ALA A 480 -8.18 -54.59 38.22
N GLU A 481 -8.63 -53.94 37.16
CA GLU A 481 -7.78 -53.62 36.02
C GLU A 481 -6.64 -52.77 36.54
N HIS A 482 -5.45 -53.38 36.61
CA HIS A 482 -4.22 -52.72 36.96
C HIS A 482 -3.84 -51.86 35.75
N GLU A 483 -4.20 -50.57 35.78
CA GLU A 483 -3.55 -49.58 34.95
C GLU A 483 -2.03 -49.71 35.18
N THR A 484 -1.33 -50.06 34.11
CA THR A 484 0.12 -50.04 34.07
C THR A 484 0.54 -48.56 34.02
N PRO A 485 1.41 -48.07 34.92
CA PRO A 485 1.93 -46.73 34.79
C PRO A 485 2.70 -46.63 33.46
N PRO A 486 2.58 -45.50 32.74
CA PRO A 486 3.25 -45.34 31.45
C PRO A 486 4.74 -45.54 31.62
N SER A 487 5.32 -46.26 30.67
CA SER A 487 6.77 -46.46 30.59
C SER A 487 7.51 -45.11 30.70
N PRO A 488 8.70 -45.06 31.33
CA PRO A 488 9.44 -43.81 31.54
C PRO A 488 9.85 -43.09 30.25
N SER A 489 9.57 -43.64 29.06
CA SER A 489 9.72 -42.97 27.77
C SER A 489 8.54 -42.09 27.35
N GLU A 490 7.33 -42.28 27.90
CA GLU A 490 6.14 -41.50 27.49
C GLU A 490 5.91 -40.27 28.37
N ALA A 491 6.25 -40.34 29.66
CA ALA A 491 6.20 -39.19 30.57
C ALA A 491 7.16 -38.06 30.16
N GLY A 492 8.30 -38.40 29.55
CA GLY A 492 9.25 -37.42 29.00
C GLY A 492 8.72 -36.68 27.78
N VAL A 493 7.95 -37.35 26.93
CA VAL A 493 7.35 -36.74 25.72
C VAL A 493 6.20 -35.81 26.11
N LEU A 494 5.35 -36.22 27.05
CA LEU A 494 4.26 -35.37 27.58
C LEU A 494 4.79 -34.14 28.34
N ALA A 495 5.86 -34.29 29.12
CA ALA A 495 6.50 -33.15 29.80
C ALA A 495 7.14 -32.17 28.79
N ALA A 496 7.76 -32.68 27.72
CA ALA A 496 8.30 -31.84 26.65
C ALA A 496 7.21 -31.11 25.85
N LEU A 497 6.08 -31.78 25.57
CA LEU A 497 4.92 -31.18 24.89
C LEU A 497 4.21 -30.13 25.74
N MET A 498 4.05 -30.39 27.05
CA MET A 498 3.47 -29.43 28.00
C MET A 498 4.38 -28.22 28.22
N GLY A 499 5.71 -28.42 28.23
CA GLY A 499 6.70 -27.33 28.26
C GLY A 499 6.69 -26.47 26.98
N ALA A 500 6.52 -27.09 25.82
CA ALA A 500 6.38 -26.39 24.53
C ALA A 500 5.04 -25.64 24.41
N LEU A 501 3.96 -26.16 24.98
CA LEU A 501 2.66 -25.49 25.02
C LEU A 501 2.65 -24.32 26.02
N GLY A 502 3.31 -24.46 27.17
CA GLY A 502 3.45 -23.36 28.14
C GLY A 502 4.28 -22.19 27.61
N THR A 503 5.33 -22.47 26.85
CA THR A 503 6.14 -21.44 26.18
C THR A 503 5.39 -20.75 25.04
N TRP A 504 4.51 -21.45 24.33
CA TRP A 504 3.64 -20.84 23.31
C TRP A 504 2.58 -19.92 23.94
N ASP A 505 1.96 -20.29 25.05
CA ASP A 505 0.95 -19.46 25.71
C ASP A 505 1.56 -18.18 26.32
N ALA A 506 2.80 -18.25 26.82
CA ALA A 506 3.59 -17.08 27.25
C ALA A 506 3.96 -16.15 26.07
N MET A 507 4.26 -16.72 24.90
CA MET A 507 4.54 -15.96 23.67
C MET A 507 3.30 -15.24 23.13
N LYS A 508 2.10 -15.79 23.36
CA LYS A 508 0.81 -15.18 23.01
C LYS A 508 0.41 -14.01 23.93
N LYS A 509 0.86 -14.03 25.18
CA LYS A 509 0.58 -12.99 26.19
C LYS A 509 1.59 -11.84 26.18
N GLY A 510 2.64 -11.92 25.36
CA GLY A 510 3.64 -10.86 25.25
C GLY A 510 4.56 -10.71 26.47
N GLU A 511 4.62 -11.73 27.35
CA GLU A 511 5.33 -11.67 28.63
C GLU A 511 6.76 -12.25 28.58
N ALA A 512 7.22 -12.73 27.42
CA ALA A 512 8.55 -13.31 27.29
C ALA A 512 9.64 -12.22 27.16
N THR A 513 10.32 -11.92 28.27
CA THR A 513 11.63 -11.26 28.25
C THR A 513 12.69 -12.26 27.79
N CYS A 514 13.35 -11.95 26.66
CA CYS A 514 14.44 -12.75 26.13
C CYS A 514 15.66 -12.71 27.07
N THR A 515 15.84 -13.71 27.93
CA THR A 515 17.14 -14.02 28.53
C THR A 515 17.83 -15.08 27.67
N GLY A 516 18.92 -14.66 27.03
CA GLY A 516 19.68 -15.49 26.10
C GLY A 516 20.41 -16.63 26.80
N VAL A 517 20.25 -17.83 26.24
CA VAL A 517 21.13 -18.98 26.51
C VAL A 517 22.27 -18.93 25.51
N THR A 518 23.46 -18.55 25.96
CA THR A 518 24.71 -18.67 25.22
C THR A 518 25.25 -20.09 25.39
N ALA A 519 25.16 -20.92 24.34
CA ALA A 519 25.93 -22.15 24.22
C ALA A 519 27.23 -21.83 23.47
N GLY A 520 28.36 -22.11 24.13
CA GLY A 520 29.69 -21.75 23.66
C GLY A 520 30.20 -22.56 22.49
N ALA A 521 30.95 -21.89 21.61
CA ALA A 521 32.05 -22.46 20.86
C ALA A 521 33.18 -21.42 20.87
N SER A 522 34.27 -21.81 21.55
CA SER A 522 35.49 -21.03 21.72
C SER A 522 36.32 -21.06 20.44
N GLU A 523 36.64 -19.90 19.87
CA GLU A 523 37.91 -19.71 19.18
C GLU A 523 38.44 -18.31 19.48
N ALA A 524 39.65 -18.28 20.03
CA ALA A 524 40.29 -17.13 20.63
C ALA A 524 40.97 -16.25 19.57
N VAL A 525 40.66 -14.95 19.57
CA VAL A 525 41.56 -13.91 19.08
C VAL A 525 41.53 -12.78 20.10
N GLY A 526 42.64 -12.66 20.84
CA GLY A 526 42.81 -11.65 21.87
C GLY A 526 43.07 -10.28 21.26
N ILE A 527 42.36 -9.27 21.75
CA ILE A 527 42.78 -7.87 21.69
C ILE A 527 42.62 -7.28 23.09
N GLN A 528 43.70 -6.64 23.51
CA GLN A 528 44.01 -6.16 24.84
C GLN A 528 43.33 -4.80 25.06
N GLU A 529 42.35 -4.71 25.97
CA GLU A 529 41.79 -3.43 26.39
C GLU A 529 42.69 -2.78 27.47
N VAL A 530 43.09 -1.54 27.19
CA VAL A 530 43.76 -0.64 28.13
C VAL A 530 42.69 0.08 28.94
N GLY A 531 42.62 -0.23 30.23
CA GLY A 531 41.75 0.47 31.17
C GLY A 531 42.20 1.91 31.37
N VAL A 532 41.29 2.86 31.17
CA VAL A 532 41.44 4.24 31.60
C VAL A 532 40.32 4.53 32.60
N GLU A 533 40.74 4.63 33.85
CA GLU A 533 39.98 4.99 35.03
C GLU A 533 39.79 6.52 35.02
N THR A 534 38.55 7.02 34.92
CA THR A 534 38.27 8.44 35.11
C THR A 534 37.28 8.66 36.25
N ARG A 535 37.81 9.34 37.26
CA ARG A 535 37.20 9.89 38.46
C ARG A 535 36.04 10.84 38.16
N ASP A 536 35.03 10.77 39.01
CA ASP A 536 34.08 11.85 39.28
C ASP A 536 34.77 13.12 39.79
N PRO A 537 34.22 14.30 39.47
CA PRO A 537 34.21 15.37 40.44
C PRO A 537 32.79 15.90 40.67
N ALA A 538 32.40 15.85 41.94
CA ALA A 538 31.36 16.68 42.50
C ALA A 538 31.80 18.15 42.53
N VAL A 539 30.97 19.06 42.01
CA VAL A 539 30.95 20.49 42.40
C VAL A 539 29.49 20.96 42.32
N GLY A 540 28.96 21.42 43.45
CA GLY A 540 27.71 22.18 43.49
C GLY A 540 27.97 23.67 43.45
N HIS A 541 26.99 24.48 43.02
CA HIS A 541 26.48 25.65 43.75
C HIS A 541 25.39 26.40 42.95
N SER A 542 24.29 26.69 43.67
CA SER A 542 23.51 27.94 43.70
C SER A 542 23.04 28.65 42.43
N GLY A 543 21.73 28.94 42.42
CA GLY A 543 21.28 30.33 42.25
C GLY A 543 20.17 30.57 41.22
N SER A 544 19.03 31.08 41.72
CA SER A 544 18.05 32.01 41.10
C SER A 544 17.57 31.70 39.66
N GLY A 545 16.30 31.46 39.39
CA GLY A 545 15.17 32.34 39.69
C GLY A 545 14.47 32.68 38.37
N GLU A 546 13.22 33.09 38.46
CA GLU A 546 12.33 33.60 37.40
C GLU A 546 11.27 32.63 36.86
N ASP A 547 10.08 32.90 37.37
CA ASP A 547 8.76 32.45 36.98
C ASP A 547 8.44 32.82 35.52
N ALA A 548 7.94 31.85 34.76
CA ALA A 548 7.10 32.10 33.60
C ALA A 548 6.05 30.99 33.48
N SER A 549 4.89 31.32 34.06
CA SER A 549 3.58 30.67 33.89
C SER A 549 3.35 30.18 32.46
N CYS A 550 3.32 28.86 32.29
CA CYS A 550 2.73 28.21 31.11
C CYS A 550 1.27 27.89 31.43
N ASP A 551 0.35 28.60 30.78
CA ASP A 551 -1.07 28.29 30.83
C ASP A 551 -1.36 26.90 30.26
N GLU A 552 -1.94 26.05 31.11
CA GLU A 552 -2.56 24.78 30.79
C GLU A 552 -3.66 24.96 29.72
N PHE A 553 -3.45 24.42 28.52
CA PHE A 553 -4.56 24.08 27.62
C PHE A 553 -4.89 22.58 27.74
N LYS A 554 -5.90 22.30 28.57
CA LYS A 554 -6.56 20.99 28.69
C LYS A 554 -7.23 20.62 27.37
N TRP A 555 -6.83 19.50 26.78
CA TRP A 555 -7.64 18.81 25.78
C TRP A 555 -8.64 17.89 26.50
N SER A 556 -9.92 18.22 26.38
CA SER A 556 -11.01 17.29 26.66
C SER A 556 -11.16 16.36 25.46
N ALA A 557 -11.15 15.07 25.73
CA ALA A 557 -11.32 13.99 24.77
C ALA A 557 -12.70 14.06 24.10
N LEU A 558 -12.71 13.92 22.76
CA LEU A 558 -13.77 13.32 21.95
C LEU A 558 -13.12 12.58 20.79
#